data_AF-A0A9D4LIF9-F1
#
_entry.id   AF-A0A9D4LIF9-F1
#
_cell.length_a   1.000
_cell.length_b   1.000
_cell.length_c   1.000
_cell.angle_alpha   90.00
_cell.angle_beta   90.00
_cell.angle_gamma   90.00
#
_symmetry.space_group_name_H-M   'P 1'
#
loop_
_entity.id
_entity.type
_entity.pdbx_description
1 polymer ?
#
loop_
_entity_poly.entity_id
_entity_poly.type
_entity_poly.pdbx_seq_one_letter_code
_entity_poly.pdbx_strand_id
1 'polypeptide(L)'
;MQSFGTVKSFEQTFGVEEKSEVNITMPGDTTRNCDITAVCELPNRISVLADAANTSLKLVNESFQQLTQCTLPRSPLDMCVKEETELAVVKSRKVHFYLLEKSGLRVEKVITIGDQSNGIAYLNSHIFVAKKTELFKYSLDGKTDK
;
A
#
# COMPACT_ATOMS: atom_id res chain seq x y z
N MET A 1 -4.74 -30.00 -12.70
CA MET A 1 -4.19 -29.12 -11.65
C MET A 1 -2.68 -29.09 -11.88
N GLN A 2 -2.13 -27.97 -12.36
CA GLN A 2 -0.68 -27.83 -12.53
C GLN A 2 -0.09 -27.47 -11.16
N SER A 3 0.74 -28.35 -10.59
CA SER A 3 1.51 -28.01 -9.40
C SER A 3 2.67 -27.11 -9.81
N PHE A 4 2.85 -25.98 -9.12
CA PHE A 4 4.15 -25.31 -9.13
C PHE A 4 5.18 -26.32 -8.62
N GLY A 5 6.22 -26.59 -9.41
CA GLY A 5 7.29 -27.49 -9.00
C GLY A 5 8.01 -26.96 -7.76
N THR A 6 8.81 -27.81 -7.13
CA THR A 6 9.68 -27.38 -6.02
C THR A 6 10.66 -26.33 -6.54
N VAL A 7 10.85 -25.24 -5.79
CA VAL A 7 11.89 -24.25 -6.07
C VAL A 7 13.23 -25.00 -6.14
N LYS A 8 13.83 -25.08 -7.33
CA LYS A 8 15.23 -25.50 -7.47
C LYS A 8 16.06 -24.31 -7.00
N SER A 9 16.63 -24.40 -5.80
CA SER A 9 17.40 -23.31 -5.21
C SER A 9 18.66 -23.06 -6.04
N PHE A 10 18.64 -22.01 -6.84
CA PHE A 10 19.83 -21.31 -7.27
C PHE A 10 19.87 -20.01 -6.47
N GLU A 11 20.54 -20.06 -5.33
CA GLU A 11 20.68 -18.89 -4.46
C GLU A 11 21.91 -18.10 -4.90
N GLN A 12 21.68 -17.06 -5.71
CA GLN A 12 22.64 -15.99 -5.88
C GLN A 12 22.22 -14.85 -4.96
N THR A 13 22.91 -14.70 -3.84
CA THR A 13 22.69 -13.58 -2.93
C THR A 13 23.40 -12.35 -3.46
N PHE A 14 22.66 -11.27 -3.66
CA PHE A 14 23.23 -9.96 -3.93
C PHE A 14 23.30 -9.20 -2.61
N GLY A 15 24.48 -8.66 -2.29
CA GLY A 15 24.61 -7.69 -1.22
C GLY A 15 23.85 -6.43 -1.59
N VAL A 16 22.98 -5.95 -0.71
CA VAL A 16 22.39 -4.63 -0.85
C VAL A 16 23.39 -3.64 -0.28
N GLU A 17 24.01 -2.83 -1.14
CA GLU A 17 24.76 -1.67 -0.68
C GLU A 17 23.76 -0.57 -0.29
N GLU A 18 23.73 -0.20 0.99
CA GLU A 18 22.94 0.92 1.46
C GLU A 18 23.47 2.21 0.82
N LYS A 19 22.73 2.75 -0.15
CA LYS A 19 23.18 3.92 -0.93
C LYS A 19 22.85 5.25 -0.27
N SER A 20 21.75 5.32 0.47
CA SER A 20 21.27 6.55 1.10
C SER A 20 20.15 6.28 2.10
N GLU A 21 20.21 6.93 3.26
CA GLU A 21 19.09 7.05 4.20
C GLU A 21 18.48 8.45 4.06
N VAL A 22 17.15 8.54 3.98
CA VAL A 22 16.43 9.82 3.87
C VAL A 22 15.41 9.92 5.00
N ASN A 23 15.42 11.06 5.70
CA ASN A 23 14.42 11.36 6.70
C ASN A 23 13.08 11.75 6.05
N ILE A 24 12.05 10.98 6.34
CA ILE A 24 10.68 11.14 5.81
C ILE A 24 9.68 11.67 6.86
N THR A 25 10.18 12.19 7.99
CA THR A 25 9.37 12.89 8.98
C THR A 25 8.86 14.21 8.41
N MET A 26 7.57 14.48 8.55
CA MET A 26 6.92 15.67 8.00
C MET A 26 6.37 16.59 9.10
N PRO A 27 6.25 17.91 8.85
CA PRO A 27 5.49 18.79 9.73
C PRO A 27 4.05 18.30 9.86
N GLY A 28 3.61 18.01 11.10
CA GLY A 28 2.29 17.46 11.39
C GLY A 28 2.27 15.97 11.71
N ASP A 29 3.42 15.27 11.63
CA ASP A 29 3.56 13.95 12.23
C ASP A 29 3.28 14.03 13.74
N THR A 30 2.45 13.11 14.23
CA THR A 30 2.05 13.04 15.64
C THR A 30 3.13 12.40 16.51
N THR A 31 4.02 11.61 15.89
CA THR A 31 5.13 10.93 16.54
C THR A 31 6.43 11.23 15.79
N ARG A 32 7.57 11.11 16.46
CA ARG A 32 8.88 11.28 15.80
C ARG A 32 9.30 10.08 14.96
N ASN A 33 8.69 8.92 15.18
CA ASN A 33 9.07 7.67 14.54
C ASN A 33 8.09 7.41 13.40
N CYS A 34 8.60 7.23 12.18
CA CYS A 34 7.79 6.74 11.07
C CYS A 34 7.77 5.21 11.12
N ASP A 35 6.61 4.61 10.83
CA ASP A 35 6.48 3.16 10.66
C ASP A 35 5.93 2.89 9.27
N ILE A 36 6.83 2.78 8.29
CA ILE A 36 6.43 2.64 6.88
C ILE A 36 6.10 1.18 6.60
N THR A 37 4.81 0.89 6.48
CA THR A 37 4.33 -0.49 6.28
C THR A 37 4.14 -0.86 4.82
N ALA A 38 4.07 0.13 3.93
CA ALA A 38 3.99 -0.09 2.49
C ALA A 38 4.54 1.10 1.71
N VAL A 39 4.94 0.80 0.47
CA VAL A 39 5.35 1.77 -0.54
C VAL A 39 4.75 1.37 -1.87
N CYS A 40 4.30 2.35 -2.65
CA CYS A 40 3.94 2.14 -4.04
C CYS A 40 4.34 3.35 -4.88
N GLU A 41 4.65 3.12 -6.14
CA GLU A 41 5.02 4.17 -7.09
C GLU A 41 3.89 4.39 -8.09
N LEU A 42 3.45 5.63 -8.22
CA LEU A 42 2.49 6.05 -9.23
C LEU A 42 3.19 6.21 -10.59
N PRO A 43 2.47 6.12 -11.72
CA PRO A 43 3.08 6.23 -13.06
C PRO A 43 3.85 7.54 -13.31
N ASN A 44 3.55 8.60 -12.56
CA ASN A 44 4.28 9.87 -12.60
C ASN A 44 5.54 9.90 -11.71
N ARG A 45 6.02 8.74 -11.25
CA ARG A 45 7.22 8.57 -10.41
C ARG A 45 7.12 9.24 -9.03
N ILE A 46 5.90 9.48 -8.57
CA ILE A 46 5.65 9.84 -7.17
C ILE A 46 5.54 8.55 -6.38
N SER A 47 6.37 8.43 -5.34
CA SER A 47 6.24 7.37 -4.35
C SER A 47 5.24 7.80 -3.27
N VAL A 48 4.35 6.89 -2.93
CA VAL A 48 3.44 7.03 -1.78
C VAL A 48 3.91 6.08 -0.71
N LEU A 49 4.02 6.57 0.53
CA LEU A 49 4.44 5.82 1.70
C LEU A 49 3.28 5.74 2.70
N ALA A 50 3.00 4.54 3.19
CA ALA A 50 2.00 4.31 4.23
C ALA A 50 2.68 4.36 5.60
N ASP A 51 2.46 5.44 6.36
CA ASP A 51 3.02 5.61 7.70
C ASP A 51 1.98 5.21 8.76
N ALA A 52 2.13 4.01 9.30
CA ALA A 52 1.20 3.44 10.27
C ALA A 52 1.23 4.17 11.62
N ALA A 53 2.40 4.57 12.08
CA ALA A 53 2.59 5.28 13.35
C ALA A 53 1.97 6.68 13.32
N ASN A 54 2.18 7.42 12.23
CA ASN A 54 1.61 8.76 12.06
C ASN A 54 0.23 8.76 11.42
N THR A 55 -0.32 7.58 11.11
CA THR A 55 -1.68 7.43 10.54
C THR A 55 -1.84 8.26 9.27
N SER A 56 -0.85 8.26 8.36
CA SER A 56 -0.82 9.14 7.20
C SER A 56 -0.30 8.43 5.94
N LEU A 57 -0.64 9.01 4.78
CA LEU A 57 0.05 8.73 3.52
C LEU A 57 0.96 9.90 3.18
N LYS A 58 2.22 9.61 2.88
CA LYS A 58 3.23 10.62 2.52
C LYS A 58 3.58 10.47 1.05
N LEU A 59 3.60 11.58 0.33
CA LEU A 59 3.97 11.63 -1.08
C LEU A 59 5.39 12.19 -1.18
N VAL A 60 6.26 11.46 -1.86
CA VAL A 60 7.65 11.86 -2.10
C VAL A 60 7.99 11.71 -3.59
N ASN A 61 8.90 12.53 -4.10
CA ASN A 61 9.41 12.38 -5.46
C ASN A 61 10.54 11.33 -5.54
N GLU A 62 11.11 11.12 -6.73
CA GLU A 62 12.22 10.18 -6.97
C GLU A 62 13.47 10.46 -6.14
N SER A 63 13.67 11.70 -5.74
CA SER A 63 14.77 12.13 -4.85
C SER A 63 14.39 12.01 -3.37
N PHE A 64 13.28 11.33 -3.05
CA PHE A 64 12.68 11.19 -1.73
C PHE A 64 12.38 12.53 -1.05
N GLN A 65 12.26 13.62 -1.83
CA GLN A 65 11.84 14.91 -1.30
C GLN A 65 10.35 14.86 -1.04
N GLN A 66 9.97 15.33 0.14
CA GLN A 66 8.60 15.36 0.60
C GLN A 66 7.79 16.37 -0.22
N LEU A 67 6.68 15.91 -0.80
CA LEU A 67 5.78 16.74 -1.59
C LEU A 67 4.58 17.19 -0.74
N THR A 68 3.91 16.23 -0.09
CA THR A 68 2.75 16.49 0.77
C THR A 68 2.43 15.25 1.61
N GLN A 69 1.50 15.40 2.55
CA GLN A 69 0.93 14.29 3.30
C GLN A 69 -0.57 14.41 3.48
N CYS A 70 -1.23 13.27 3.68
CA CYS A 70 -2.64 13.19 4.00
C CYS A 70 -2.83 12.34 5.27
N THR A 71 -3.39 12.95 6.30
CA THR A 71 -3.77 12.24 7.52
C THR A 71 -5.00 11.37 7.26
N LEU A 72 -4.90 10.11 7.65
CA LEU A 72 -5.98 9.14 7.60
C LEU A 72 -6.68 9.06 8.97
N PRO A 73 -7.94 8.63 9.03
CA PRO A 73 -8.63 8.42 10.31
C PRO A 73 -8.15 7.15 11.05
N ARG A 74 -7.39 6.26 10.40
CA ARG A 74 -6.87 4.99 10.93
C ARG A 74 -5.58 4.61 10.23
N SER A 75 -4.70 3.90 10.94
CA SER A 75 -3.38 3.51 10.44
C SER A 75 -3.49 2.68 9.17
N PRO A 76 -2.79 3.08 8.09
CA PRO A 76 -2.64 2.22 6.92
C PRO A 76 -1.78 1.00 7.29
N LEU A 77 -2.09 -0.15 6.70
CA LEU A 77 -1.35 -1.40 6.92
C LEU A 77 -0.63 -1.85 5.66
N ASP A 78 -1.30 -1.74 4.51
CA ASP A 78 -0.71 -2.03 3.21
C ASP A 78 -1.43 -1.22 2.13
N MET A 79 -0.83 -1.10 0.95
CA MET A 79 -1.44 -0.43 -0.19
C MET A 79 -0.94 -0.94 -1.54
N CYS A 80 -1.74 -0.72 -2.57
CA CYS A 80 -1.32 -0.91 -3.95
C CYS A 80 -1.93 0.16 -4.87
N VAL A 81 -1.28 0.39 -6.00
CA VAL A 81 -1.83 1.23 -7.07
C VAL A 81 -2.94 0.47 -7.77
N LYS A 82 -4.10 1.11 -7.94
CA LYS A 82 -5.20 0.62 -8.77
C LYS A 82 -5.04 1.13 -10.21
N GLU A 83 -4.90 2.44 -10.36
CA GLU A 83 -4.78 3.19 -11.61
C GLU A 83 -3.91 4.44 -11.38
N GLU A 84 -3.68 5.26 -12.42
CA GLU A 84 -2.70 6.36 -12.42
C GLU A 84 -2.79 7.30 -11.20
N THR A 85 -4.01 7.55 -10.71
CA THR A 85 -4.30 8.43 -9.58
C THR A 85 -5.12 7.75 -8.49
N GLU A 86 -5.23 6.43 -8.52
CA GLU A 86 -6.05 5.69 -7.55
C GLU A 86 -5.24 4.68 -6.76
N LEU A 87 -5.41 4.72 -5.44
CA LEU A 87 -4.77 3.81 -4.49
C LEU A 87 -5.82 2.95 -3.80
N ALA A 88 -5.53 1.67 -3.64
CA ALA A 88 -6.22 0.83 -2.67
C ALA A 88 -5.36 0.77 -1.40
N VAL A 89 -5.95 1.13 -0.25
CA VAL A 89 -5.25 1.19 1.04
C VAL A 89 -6.00 0.35 2.05
N VAL A 90 -5.32 -0.60 2.69
CA VAL A 90 -5.88 -1.36 3.79
C VAL A 90 -5.76 -0.58 5.08
N LYS A 91 -6.88 -0.44 5.78
CA LYS A 91 -6.92 0.02 7.17
C LYS A 91 -8.12 -0.58 7.90
N SER A 92 -7.93 -0.97 9.15
CA SER A 92 -9.00 -1.49 10.02
C SER A 92 -9.96 -2.51 9.37
N ARG A 93 -9.40 -3.54 8.70
CA ARG A 93 -10.18 -4.62 8.03
C ARG A 93 -11.04 -4.14 6.85
N LYS A 94 -10.67 -3.01 6.26
CA LYS A 94 -11.31 -2.45 5.08
C LYS A 94 -10.25 -2.07 4.06
N VAL A 95 -10.61 -2.20 2.78
CA VAL A 95 -9.87 -1.64 1.67
C VAL A 95 -10.57 -0.34 1.28
N HIS A 96 -9.86 0.77 1.41
CA HIS A 96 -10.33 2.08 0.98
C HIS A 96 -9.68 2.42 -0.36
N PHE A 97 -10.49 2.80 -1.34
CA PHE A 97 -10.02 3.32 -2.61
C PHE A 97 -9.98 4.84 -2.52
N TYR A 98 -8.80 5.38 -2.75
CA TYR A 98 -8.53 6.80 -2.70
C TYR A 98 -8.21 7.31 -4.10
N LEU A 99 -8.90 8.36 -4.52
CA LEU A 99 -8.50 9.17 -5.66
C LEU A 99 -7.57 10.29 -5.16
N LEU A 100 -6.42 10.43 -5.80
CA LEU A 100 -5.47 11.51 -5.57
C LEU A 100 -5.95 12.75 -6.33
N GLU A 101 -6.24 13.79 -5.58
CA GLU A 101 -6.60 15.11 -6.09
C GLU A 101 -5.50 16.11 -5.74
N LYS A 102 -5.46 17.26 -6.44
CA LYS A 102 -4.48 18.32 -6.16
C LYS A 102 -4.51 18.81 -4.70
N SER A 103 -5.68 18.75 -4.06
CA SER A 103 -5.91 19.22 -2.69
C SER A 103 -5.85 18.12 -1.63
N GLY A 104 -5.63 16.85 -2.00
CA GLY A 104 -5.58 15.76 -1.04
C GLY A 104 -6.11 14.43 -1.58
N LEU A 105 -6.72 13.65 -0.69
CA LEU A 105 -7.27 12.33 -1.01
C LEU A 105 -8.78 12.33 -0.84
N ARG A 106 -9.49 11.80 -1.84
CA ARG A 106 -10.93 11.57 -1.77
C ARG A 106 -11.21 10.06 -1.69
N VAL A 107 -12.05 9.64 -0.75
CA VAL A 107 -12.48 8.24 -0.67
C VAL A 107 -13.55 8.01 -1.74
N GLU A 108 -13.25 7.18 -2.73
CA GLU A 108 -14.21 6.76 -3.76
C GLU A 108 -15.05 5.58 -3.29
N LYS A 109 -14.40 4.62 -2.62
CA LYS A 109 -15.02 3.34 -2.31
C LYS A 109 -14.41 2.70 -1.08
N VAL A 110 -15.21 1.87 -0.41
CA VAL A 110 -14.76 1.07 0.73
C VAL A 110 -15.30 -0.35 0.59
N ILE A 111 -14.42 -1.34 0.69
CA ILE A 111 -14.76 -2.77 0.75
C ILE A 111 -14.41 -3.30 2.14
N THR A 112 -15.31 -4.06 2.76
CA THR A 112 -15.06 -4.73 4.04
C THR A 112 -14.51 -6.13 3.78
N ILE A 113 -13.37 -6.47 4.39
CA ILE A 113 -12.64 -7.74 4.13
C ILE A 113 -12.68 -8.71 5.33
N GLY A 114 -13.50 -8.39 6.35
CA GLY A 114 -13.83 -9.22 7.51
C GLY A 114 -12.73 -9.27 8.59
N ASP A 115 -11.49 -9.53 8.17
CA ASP A 115 -10.32 -9.67 9.04
C ASP A 115 -9.17 -8.75 8.62
N GLN A 116 -8.10 -8.77 9.41
CA GLN A 116 -6.86 -8.06 9.10
C GLN A 116 -6.18 -8.69 7.87
N SER A 117 -5.67 -7.82 6.99
CA SER A 117 -4.85 -8.20 5.85
C SER A 117 -3.38 -8.19 6.22
N ASN A 118 -2.61 -9.09 5.61
CA ASN A 118 -1.15 -9.06 5.59
C ASN A 118 -0.60 -8.46 4.29
N GLY A 119 -1.44 -8.33 3.26
CA GLY A 119 -1.03 -7.77 1.98
C GLY A 119 -2.18 -7.60 1.01
N ILE A 120 -2.10 -6.65 0.08
CA ILE A 120 -3.05 -6.47 -0.99
C ILE A 120 -2.38 -6.27 -2.35
N ALA A 121 -3.09 -6.69 -3.38
CA ALA A 121 -2.74 -6.38 -4.76
C ALA A 121 -4.02 -6.10 -5.56
N TYR A 122 -3.91 -5.22 -6.55
CA TYR A 122 -4.95 -5.02 -7.54
C TYR A 122 -4.49 -5.60 -8.87
N LEU A 123 -5.28 -6.51 -9.43
CA LEU A 123 -4.97 -7.17 -10.70
C LEU A 123 -6.26 -7.57 -11.41
N ASN A 124 -6.33 -7.32 -12.72
CA ASN A 124 -7.46 -7.71 -13.58
C ASN A 124 -8.83 -7.30 -13.01
N SER A 125 -8.96 -6.07 -12.52
CA SER A 125 -10.19 -5.52 -11.93
C SER A 125 -10.65 -6.19 -10.63
N HIS A 126 -9.75 -6.89 -9.93
CA HIS A 126 -10.01 -7.49 -8.63
C HIS A 126 -8.97 -7.05 -7.61
N ILE A 127 -9.41 -6.97 -6.36
CA ILE A 127 -8.51 -6.86 -5.21
C ILE A 127 -8.25 -8.26 -4.66
N PHE A 128 -6.98 -8.59 -4.54
CA PHE A 128 -6.49 -9.75 -3.84
C PHE A 128 -6.06 -9.34 -2.45
N VAL A 129 -6.51 -10.08 -1.44
CA VAL A 129 -6.23 -9.80 -0.03
C VAL A 129 -5.60 -11.05 0.56
N ALA A 130 -4.31 -10.95 0.89
CA ALA A 130 -3.59 -12.00 1.58
C ALA A 130 -3.91 -11.93 3.08
N LYS A 131 -4.40 -13.04 3.62
CA LYS A 131 -4.48 -13.30 5.06
C LYS A 131 -3.44 -14.35 5.43
N LYS A 132 -3.31 -14.66 6.71
CA LYS A 132 -2.30 -15.56 7.27
C LYS A 132 -2.11 -16.86 6.48
N THR A 133 -3.20 -17.49 6.05
CA THR A 133 -3.18 -18.80 5.36
C THR A 133 -4.03 -18.84 4.10
N GLU A 134 -4.59 -17.72 3.68
CA GLU A 134 -5.65 -17.67 2.67
C GLU A 134 -5.49 -16.44 1.78
N LEU A 135 -5.84 -16.59 0.51
CA LEU A 135 -5.93 -15.49 -0.44
C LEU A 135 -7.39 -15.31 -0.84
N PHE A 136 -7.92 -14.11 -0.61
CA PHE A 136 -9.28 -13.78 -0.99
C PHE A 136 -9.26 -12.89 -2.23
N LYS A 137 -10.15 -13.17 -3.18
CA LYS A 137 -10.37 -12.36 -4.36
C LYS A 137 -11.70 -11.62 -4.21
N TYR A 138 -11.65 -10.29 -4.31
CA TYR A 138 -12.81 -9.43 -4.27
C TYR A 138 -12.98 -8.72 -5.60
N SER A 139 -14.19 -8.77 -6.15
CA SER A 139 -14.61 -7.85 -7.18
C SER A 139 -14.72 -6.44 -6.60
N LEU A 140 -14.69 -5.42 -7.46
CA LEU A 140 -14.81 -4.05 -6.99
C LEU A 140 -16.14 -3.77 -6.29
N ASP A 141 -17.25 -4.45 -6.62
CA ASP A 141 -18.52 -4.34 -5.88
C ASP A 141 -18.51 -4.99 -4.49
N GLY A 142 -17.36 -5.53 -4.07
CA GLY A 142 -17.13 -6.07 -2.73
C GLY A 142 -17.63 -7.50 -2.54
N LYS A 143 -18.02 -8.18 -3.62
CA LYS A 143 -18.36 -9.61 -3.57
C LYS A 143 -17.09 -10.44 -3.61
N THR A 144 -17.12 -11.55 -2.88
CA THR A 144 -16.04 -12.54 -2.93
C THR A 144 -16.33 -13.50 -4.06
N ASP A 145 -15.41 -13.61 -5.02
CA ASP A 145 -15.44 -14.70 -5.98
C ASP A 145 -14.87 -15.94 -5.29
N LYS A 146 -15.68 -17.00 -5.16
CA LYS A 146 -15.23 -18.29 -4.63
C LYS A 146 -14.47 -19.07 -5.70
#